data_AF-A0A1J1LIR5-F1
#
_entry.id   AF-A0A1J1LIR5-F1
#
_cell.length_a   1.000
_cell.length_b   1.000
_cell.length_c   1.000
_cell.angle_alpha   90.00
_cell.angle_beta   90.00
_cell.angle_gamma   90.00
#
_symmetry.space_group_name_H-M   'P 1'
#
loop_
_entity.id
_entity.type
_entity.pdbx_description
1 polymer ?
#
loop_
_entity_poly.entity_id
_entity_poly.type
_entity_poly.pdbx_seq_one_letter_code
_entity_poly.pdbx_strand_id
1 'polypeptide(L)'
;MGQNLSQANLIGADLSDCNLSDADLTDADLRGAILLRANLTGAKLNGTNLKWAALTKVIPPDINLNHAILNRTILPNGCPSEL
;
A
#
# COMPACT_ATOMS: atom_id res chain seq x y z
N MET A 1 -17.02 -4.15 1.58
CA MET A 1 -17.29 -3.25 0.43
C MET A 1 -15.94 -2.68 0.03
N GLY A 2 -15.49 -2.95 -1.20
CA GLY A 2 -14.23 -2.40 -1.70
C GLY A 2 -14.32 -0.87 -1.81
N GLN A 3 -13.37 -0.15 -1.23
CA GLN A 3 -13.32 1.32 -1.29
C GLN A 3 -12.70 1.74 -2.63
N ASN A 4 -13.35 2.65 -3.36
CA ASN A 4 -12.73 3.23 -4.56
C ASN A 4 -11.85 4.40 -4.14
N LEU A 5 -10.54 4.17 -4.12
CA LEU A 5 -9.48 5.14 -3.85
C LEU A 5 -8.57 5.30 -5.08
N SER A 6 -9.08 4.95 -6.27
CA SER A 6 -8.31 5.11 -7.50
C SER A 6 -7.96 6.58 -7.71
N GLN A 7 -6.71 6.84 -8.12
CA GLN A 7 -6.17 8.19 -8.30
C GLN A 7 -6.21 9.08 -7.05
N ALA A 8 -6.45 8.52 -5.86
CA ALA A 8 -6.49 9.29 -4.63
C ALA A 8 -5.09 9.81 -4.27
N ASN A 9 -5.04 11.04 -3.76
CA ASN A 9 -3.83 11.61 -3.18
C ASN A 9 -3.82 11.32 -1.67
N LEU A 10 -2.98 10.36 -1.27
CA LEU A 10 -2.83 9.85 0.10
C LEU A 10 -1.38 10.01 0.58
N ILE A 11 -0.66 11.00 0.05
CA ILE A 11 0.73 11.29 0.42
C ILE A 11 0.81 11.59 1.92
N GLY A 12 1.63 10.83 2.65
CA GLY A 12 1.81 10.99 4.09
C GLY A 12 0.59 10.62 4.94
N ALA A 13 -0.45 10.02 4.35
CA ALA A 13 -1.65 9.63 5.08
C ALA A 13 -1.35 8.52 6.09
N ASP A 14 -1.93 8.62 7.28
CA ASP A 14 -1.94 7.52 8.24
C ASP A 14 -3.12 6.60 7.95
N LEU A 15 -2.83 5.46 7.33
CA LEU A 15 -3.77 4.38 7.03
C LEU A 15 -3.51 3.17 7.94
N SER A 16 -2.87 3.39 9.09
CA SER A 16 -2.63 2.34 10.07
C SER A 16 -3.96 1.74 10.52
N ASP A 17 -3.99 0.42 10.65
CA ASP A 17 -5.17 -0.35 11.09
C ASP A 17 -6.43 -0.21 10.20
N CYS A 18 -6.32 0.42 9.03
CA CYS A 18 -7.43 0.58 8.11
C CYS A 18 -7.75 -0.73 7.37
N ASN A 19 -9.04 -1.01 7.20
CA ASN A 19 -9.50 -2.11 6.35
C ASN A 19 -9.63 -1.65 4.89
N LEU A 20 -8.59 -1.89 4.11
CA LEU A 20 -8.51 -1.61 2.66
C LEU A 20 -8.72 -2.90 1.84
N SER A 21 -9.38 -3.91 2.41
CA SER A 21 -9.69 -5.14 1.69
C SER A 21 -10.53 -4.85 0.45
N ASP A 22 -10.16 -5.44 -0.68
CA ASP A 22 -10.80 -5.23 -1.99
C ASP A 22 -10.85 -3.76 -2.44
N ALA A 23 -10.04 -2.88 -1.84
CA ALA A 23 -9.98 -1.48 -2.25
C ALA A 23 -9.32 -1.31 -3.62
N ASP A 24 -9.85 -0.40 -4.43
CA ASP A 24 -9.24 0.01 -5.68
C ASP A 24 -8.28 1.18 -5.40
N LEU A 25 -6.98 0.94 -5.41
CA LEU A 25 -5.92 1.93 -5.24
C LEU A 25 -5.18 2.20 -6.56
N THR A 26 -5.78 1.82 -7.70
CA THR A 26 -5.18 1.98 -9.02
C THR A 26 -4.79 3.44 -9.25
N ASP A 27 -3.54 3.68 -9.64
CA ASP A 27 -2.93 5.00 -9.84
C ASP A 27 -2.97 5.96 -8.62
N ALA A 28 -3.22 5.44 -7.41
CA ALA A 28 -3.20 6.26 -6.19
C ALA A 28 -1.77 6.66 -5.78
N ASP A 29 -1.63 7.82 -5.14
CA ASP A 29 -0.36 8.32 -4.62
C ASP A 29 -0.28 8.12 -3.10
N LEU A 30 0.46 7.10 -2.67
CA LEU A 30 0.68 6.72 -1.27
C LEU A 30 2.10 7.07 -0.79
N ARG A 31 2.76 8.05 -1.42
CA ARG A 31 4.13 8.39 -1.04
C ARG A 31 4.22 8.78 0.42
N GLY A 32 5.09 8.12 1.18
CA GLY A 32 5.25 8.38 2.62
C GLY A 32 4.04 7.98 3.48
N ALA A 33 3.03 7.30 2.93
CA ALA A 33 1.89 6.84 3.70
C ALA A 33 2.28 5.76 4.71
N ILE A 34 1.58 5.72 5.83
CA ILE A 34 1.78 4.73 6.90
C ILE A 34 0.68 3.67 6.76
N LEU A 35 1.05 2.44 6.46
CA LEU A 35 0.12 1.30 6.25
C LEU A 35 0.30 0.23 7.34
N LEU A 36 0.64 0.66 8.56
CA LEU A 36 0.94 -0.25 9.65
C LEU A 36 -0.31 -1.08 10.00
N ARG A 37 -0.23 -2.41 9.91
CA ARG A 37 -1.36 -3.33 10.16
C ARG A 37 -2.59 -3.10 9.25
N ALA A 38 -2.46 -2.33 8.17
CA ALA A 38 -3.54 -2.17 7.20
C ALA A 38 -3.87 -3.51 6.53
N ASN A 39 -5.16 -3.79 6.35
CA ASN A 39 -5.61 -4.96 5.60
C ASN A 39 -5.73 -4.59 4.12
N LEU A 40 -4.83 -5.07 3.28
CA LEU A 40 -4.81 -4.84 1.83
C LEU A 40 -5.19 -6.12 1.04
N THR A 41 -5.82 -7.09 1.69
CA THR A 41 -6.25 -8.35 1.05
C THR A 41 -7.16 -8.05 -0.14
N GLY A 42 -6.81 -8.52 -1.35
CA GLY A 42 -7.59 -8.27 -2.56
C GLY A 42 -7.53 -6.84 -3.11
N ALA A 43 -6.73 -5.94 -2.52
CA ALA A 43 -6.62 -4.56 -3.00
C ALA A 43 -5.93 -4.50 -4.37
N LYS A 44 -6.41 -3.62 -5.26
CA LYS A 44 -5.79 -3.37 -6.56
C LYS A 44 -4.77 -2.25 -6.44
N LEU A 45 -3.49 -2.58 -6.66
CA LEU A 45 -2.36 -1.64 -6.51
C LEU A 45 -1.66 -1.31 -7.84
N ASN A 46 -2.34 -1.47 -8.97
CA ASN A 46 -1.75 -1.22 -10.29
C ASN A 46 -1.40 0.27 -10.43
N GLY A 47 -0.15 0.59 -10.73
CA GLY A 47 0.28 1.99 -10.89
C GLY A 47 0.35 2.80 -9.60
N THR A 48 0.05 2.19 -8.44
CA THR A 48 0.09 2.87 -7.14
C THR A 48 1.52 3.24 -6.76
N ASN A 49 1.71 4.48 -6.30
CA ASN A 49 3.01 5.00 -5.89
C ASN A 49 3.23 4.80 -4.38
N LEU A 50 3.99 3.78 -3.99
CA LEU A 50 4.31 3.46 -2.60
C LEU A 50 5.70 3.95 -2.17
N LYS A 51 6.34 4.85 -2.92
CA LYS A 51 7.70 5.31 -2.55
C LYS A 51 7.69 5.88 -1.14
N TRP A 52 8.64 5.47 -0.30
CA TRP A 52 8.74 5.89 1.11
C TRP A 52 7.59 5.47 2.01
N ALA A 53 6.61 4.68 1.54
CA ALA A 53 5.55 4.18 2.39
C ALA A 53 6.08 3.15 3.40
N ALA A 54 5.49 3.12 4.59
CA ALA A 54 5.83 2.19 5.65
C ALA A 54 4.84 1.02 5.70
N LEU A 55 5.28 -0.18 5.29
CA LEU A 55 4.45 -1.41 5.24
C LEU A 55 4.77 -2.40 6.36
N THR A 56 5.33 -1.95 7.49
CA THR A 56 6.03 -2.74 8.53
C THR A 56 5.23 -3.88 9.17
N LYS A 57 3.95 -4.06 8.86
CA LYS A 57 3.12 -5.16 9.41
C LYS A 57 1.84 -5.45 8.63
N VAL A 58 1.86 -5.27 7.30
CA VAL A 58 0.70 -5.64 6.47
C VAL A 58 0.46 -7.15 6.61
N ILE A 59 -0.79 -7.55 6.88
CA ILE A 59 -1.17 -8.95 7.09
C ILE A 59 -1.21 -9.65 5.72
N PRO A 60 -0.33 -10.62 5.40
CA PRO A 60 -0.31 -11.26 4.09
C PRO A 60 -0.77 -12.71 4.18
N PRO A 61 -1.94 -13.04 3.60
CA PRO A 61 -2.08 -14.33 2.96
C PRO A 61 -1.98 -14.21 1.43
N ASP A 62 -2.50 -13.13 0.80
CA ASP A 62 -2.67 -13.06 -0.66
C ASP A 62 -2.45 -11.65 -1.28
N ILE A 63 -1.55 -10.82 -0.74
CA ILE A 63 -1.31 -9.48 -1.31
C ILE A 63 -0.41 -9.55 -2.55
N ASN A 64 -0.96 -9.24 -3.73
CA ASN A 64 -0.19 -9.15 -4.97
C ASN A 64 0.43 -7.76 -5.12
N LEU A 65 1.71 -7.63 -4.76
CA LEU A 65 2.49 -6.39 -4.91
C LEU A 65 3.24 -6.29 -6.25
N ASN A 66 3.09 -7.26 -7.15
CA ASN A 66 3.92 -7.36 -8.37
C ASN A 66 3.78 -6.15 -9.31
N HIS A 67 2.67 -5.43 -9.25
CA HIS A 67 2.37 -4.29 -10.13
C HIS A 67 2.44 -2.94 -9.39
N ALA A 68 2.76 -2.95 -8.10
CA ALA A 68 2.91 -1.74 -7.31
C ALA A 68 4.31 -1.14 -7.50
N ILE A 69 4.43 0.19 -7.51
CA ILE A 69 5.73 0.85 -7.64
C ILE A 69 6.39 0.88 -6.26
N LEU A 70 7.26 -0.09 -5.99
CA LEU A 70 7.94 -0.31 -4.70
C LEU A 70 9.29 0.41 -4.58
N ASN A 71 9.55 1.49 -5.32
CA ASN A 71 10.89 2.10 -5.28
C ASN A 71 11.17 2.73 -3.90
N ARG A 72 12.16 2.23 -3.14
CA ARG A 72 12.51 2.72 -1.78
C ARG A 72 11.34 2.69 -0.79
N THR A 73 10.56 1.61 -0.80
CA THR A 73 9.46 1.37 0.15
C THR A 73 9.97 0.52 1.30
N ILE A 74 9.47 0.67 2.53
CA ILE A 74 9.86 -0.21 3.64
C ILE A 74 8.96 -1.43 3.60
N LEU A 75 9.50 -2.60 3.23
CA LEU A 75 8.76 -3.86 3.15
C LEU A 75 8.37 -4.38 4.54
N PRO A 76 7.37 -5.27 4.63
CA PRO A 76 6.90 -5.84 5.90
C PRO A 76 7.97 -6.59 6.71
N ASN A 77 9.06 -7.01 6.06
CA ASN A 77 10.23 -7.62 6.70
C ASN A 77 11.18 -6.58 7.32
N GLY A 78 10.84 -5.29 7.29
CA GLY A 78 11.67 -4.18 7.76
C GLY A 78 12.81 -3.81 6.81
N CYS A 79 12.96 -4.49 5.67
CA CYS A 79 13.96 -4.18 4.67
C CYS A 79 13.40 -3.11 3.72
N PRO A 80 14.14 -2.01 3.43
CA PRO A 80 13.79 -1.18 2.29
C PRO A 80 13.82 -2.06 1.03
N SER A 81 12.85 -1.90 0.13
CA SER A 81 12.94 -2.42 -1.23
C SER A 81 14.08 -1.68 -1.92
N GLU A 82 15.25 -2.30 -1.85
CA GLU A 82 16.41 -1.93 -2.66
C GLU A 82 16.04 -2.14 -4.14
N LEU A 83 16.44 -1.17 -4.95
CA LEU A 83 16.15 -1.08 -6.39
C LEU A 83 16.62 -2.33 -7.16
#